data_AF-A0A7C4E289-F1
#
_entry.id   AF-A0A7C4E289-F1
#
_cell.length_a   1.000
_cell.length_b   1.000
_cell.length_c   1.000
_cell.angle_alpha   90.00
_cell.angle_beta   90.00
_cell.angle_gamma   90.00
#
_symmetry.space_group_name_H-M   'P 1'
#
loop_
_entity.id
_entity.type
_entity.pdbx_description
1 polymer ?
#
loop_
_entity_poly.entity_id
_entity_poly.type
_entity_poly.pdbx_seq_one_letter_code
_entity_poly.pdbx_strand_id
1 'polypeptide(L)'
;MAKTKEQFYGQSLVEERKRKEMISNLIAYIILSIGAFTMVIPFLWTISTALKDPSDVYDGRFIPQRFSYIYVDKDGKFVPGSAYREGYKEVRSWWANFVKAWIAVPFDKYYRNSLIVATITTLGQLVTCTLAAYAFARLRLFGRDAVFLLYL
;
A
#
# COMPACT_ATOMS: atom_id res chain seq x y z
N MET A 1 27.45 -39.24 -41.58
CA MET A 1 26.44 -39.70 -40.60
C MET A 1 26.64 -39.18 -39.18
N ALA A 2 27.86 -39.06 -38.64
CA ALA A 2 28.08 -38.61 -37.25
C ALA A 2 27.63 -37.15 -36.96
N LYS A 3 27.99 -36.18 -37.83
CA LYS A 3 27.63 -34.75 -37.65
C LYS A 3 26.11 -34.49 -37.55
N THR A 4 25.29 -35.29 -38.24
CA THR A 4 23.82 -35.14 -38.23
C THR A 4 23.21 -35.53 -36.89
N LYS A 5 23.78 -36.53 -36.19
CA LYS A 5 23.29 -36.95 -34.86
C LYS A 5 23.63 -35.92 -33.79
N GLU A 6 24.81 -35.31 -33.84
CA GLU A 6 25.22 -34.25 -32.90
C GLU A 6 24.39 -32.98 -33.06
N GLN A 7 24.07 -32.56 -34.29
CA GLN A 7 23.15 -31.44 -34.53
C GLN A 7 21.74 -31.73 -34.01
N PHE A 8 21.22 -32.95 -34.25
CA PHE A 8 19.90 -33.34 -33.79
C PHE A 8 19.80 -33.39 -32.26
N TYR A 9 20.82 -33.95 -31.59
CA TYR A 9 20.90 -33.98 -30.12
C TYR A 9 21.08 -32.58 -29.53
N GLY A 10 21.91 -31.73 -30.14
CA GLY A 10 22.08 -30.34 -29.71
C GLY A 10 20.78 -29.54 -29.78
N GLN A 11 20.01 -29.70 -30.85
CA GLN A 11 18.70 -29.03 -30.97
C GLN A 11 17.65 -29.60 -30.00
N SER A 12 17.61 -30.92 -29.77
CA SER A 12 16.65 -31.51 -28.84
C SER A 12 16.89 -31.08 -27.39
N LEU A 13 18.15 -30.97 -26.96
CA LEU A 13 18.52 -30.49 -25.62
C LEU A 13 18.17 -29.00 -25.43
N VAL A 14 18.36 -28.17 -26.46
CA VAL A 14 17.97 -26.75 -26.43
C VAL A 14 16.46 -26.60 -26.32
N GLU A 15 15.68 -27.36 -27.09
CA GLU A 15 14.21 -27.32 -27.02
C GLU A 15 13.66 -27.88 -25.70
N GLU A 16 14.30 -28.90 -25.12
CA GLU A 16 13.96 -29.38 -23.78
C GLU A 16 14.21 -28.32 -22.71
N ARG A 17 15.35 -27.61 -22.78
CA ARG A 17 15.68 -26.52 -21.86
C ARG A 17 14.68 -25.37 -21.99
N LYS A 18 14.37 -24.90 -23.20
CA LYS A 18 13.36 -23.85 -23.44
C LYS A 18 11.98 -24.25 -22.92
N ARG A 19 11.56 -25.52 -23.11
CA ARG A 19 10.29 -26.02 -22.58
C ARG A 19 10.24 -26.01 -21.06
N LYS A 20 11.32 -26.45 -20.39
CA LYS A 20 11.43 -26.39 -18.92
C LYS A 20 11.40 -24.94 -18.41
N GLU A 21 12.11 -24.02 -19.08
CA GLU A 21 12.08 -22.60 -18.75
C GLU A 21 10.68 -21.99 -18.95
N MET A 22 10.00 -22.31 -20.05
CA MET A 22 8.63 -21.85 -20.32
C MET A 22 7.63 -22.34 -19.27
N ILE A 23 7.69 -23.62 -18.90
CA ILE A 23 6.83 -24.20 -17.86
C ILE A 23 7.11 -23.55 -16.51
N SER A 24 8.39 -23.36 -16.15
CA SER A 24 8.80 -22.69 -14.91
C SER A 24 8.25 -21.26 -14.86
N ASN A 25 8.36 -20.50 -15.95
CA ASN A 25 7.84 -19.14 -16.03
C ASN A 25 6.32 -19.10 -15.94
N LEU A 26 5.61 -20.03 -16.61
CA LEU A 26 4.16 -20.12 -16.51
C LEU A 26 3.71 -20.40 -15.08
N ILE A 27 4.36 -21.36 -14.40
CA ILE A 27 4.10 -21.67 -13.00
C ILE A 27 4.38 -20.44 -12.12
N ALA A 28 5.52 -19.78 -12.32
CA ALA A 28 5.89 -18.58 -11.58
C ALA A 28 4.85 -17.47 -11.77
N TYR A 29 4.36 -17.24 -12.99
CA TYR A 29 3.33 -16.23 -13.27
C TYR A 29 1.98 -16.57 -12.64
N ILE A 30 1.58 -17.84 -12.65
CA ILE A 30 0.34 -18.28 -11.98
C ILE A 30 0.46 -18.02 -10.47
N ILE A 31 1.57 -18.43 -9.85
CA ILE A 31 1.81 -18.22 -8.42
C ILE A 31 1.83 -16.72 -8.08
N LEU A 32 2.56 -15.91 -8.87
CA LEU A 32 2.63 -14.47 -8.69
C LEU A 32 1.26 -13.80 -8.86
N SER A 33 0.45 -14.25 -9.83
CA SER A 33 -0.89 -13.70 -10.07
C SER A 33 -1.84 -14.03 -8.92
N ILE A 34 -1.79 -15.26 -8.39
CA ILE A 34 -2.58 -15.65 -7.21
C ILE A 34 -2.16 -14.80 -6.01
N GLY A 35 -0.85 -14.69 -5.75
CA GLY A 35 -0.33 -13.86 -4.66
C GLY A 35 -0.76 -12.40 -4.80
N ALA A 36 -0.69 -11.83 -6.00
CA ALA A 36 -1.16 -10.47 -6.27
C ALA A 36 -2.67 -10.34 -6.02
N PHE A 37 -3.48 -11.29 -6.49
CA PHE A 37 -4.94 -11.26 -6.31
C PHE A 37 -5.33 -11.34 -4.83
N THR A 38 -4.72 -12.25 -4.06
CA THR A 38 -4.93 -12.35 -2.61
C THR A 38 -4.56 -11.06 -1.89
N MET A 39 -3.50 -10.36 -2.31
CA MET A 39 -3.09 -9.09 -1.73
C MET A 39 -4.02 -7.93 -2.09
N VAL A 40 -4.62 -7.92 -3.29
CA VAL A 40 -5.50 -6.84 -3.75
C VAL A 40 -6.89 -6.90 -3.11
N ILE A 41 -7.42 -8.10 -2.85
CA ILE A 41 -8.75 -8.28 -2.23
C ILE A 41 -8.97 -7.44 -0.96
N PRO A 42 -8.09 -7.47 0.07
CA PRO A 42 -8.30 -6.69 1.29
C PRO A 42 -8.31 -5.18 1.03
N PHE A 43 -7.51 -4.68 0.08
CA PHE A 43 -7.53 -3.25 -0.27
C PHE A 43 -8.85 -2.85 -0.93
N LEU A 44 -9.37 -3.68 -1.83
CA LEU A 44 -10.68 -3.41 -2.45
C LEU A 44 -11.79 -3.46 -1.40
N TRP A 45 -11.70 -4.38 -0.44
CA TRP A 45 -12.60 -4.42 0.71
C TRP A 45 -12.54 -3.14 1.55
N THR A 46 -11.34 -2.61 1.81
CA THR A 46 -11.15 -1.37 2.56
C THR A 46 -11.77 -0.18 1.83
N ILE A 47 -11.55 -0.06 0.51
CA ILE A 47 -12.15 1.01 -0.31
C ILE A 47 -13.68 0.91 -0.26
N SER A 48 -14.24 -0.27 -0.46
CA SER A 48 -15.68 -0.48 -0.37
C SER A 48 -16.24 -0.09 1.01
N THR A 49 -15.58 -0.54 2.08
CA THR A 49 -16.01 -0.28 3.46
C THR A 49 -15.95 1.21 3.80
N ALA A 50 -14.99 1.95 3.26
CA ALA A 50 -14.93 3.42 3.42
C ALA A 50 -16.13 4.16 2.79
N LEU A 51 -16.81 3.55 1.80
CA LEU A 51 -17.97 4.14 1.11
C LEU A 51 -19.32 3.73 1.71
N LYS A 52 -19.37 2.61 2.44
CA LYS A 52 -20.60 2.08 3.05
C LYS A 52 -21.14 2.99 4.15
N ASP A 53 -22.46 2.95 4.34
CA ASP A 53 -23.08 3.49 5.54
C ASP A 53 -22.65 2.67 6.78
N PRO A 54 -22.42 3.29 7.95
CA PRO A 54 -22.04 2.57 9.18
C PRO A 54 -22.95 1.39 9.54
N SER A 55 -24.24 1.42 9.19
CA SER A 55 -25.15 0.29 9.42
C SER A 55 -24.81 -0.95 8.58
N ASP A 56 -24.24 -0.75 7.39
CA ASP A 56 -24.03 -1.80 6.38
C ASP A 56 -22.60 -2.36 6.43
N VAL A 57 -21.74 -1.84 7.32
CA VAL A 57 -20.34 -2.29 7.46
C VAL A 57 -20.26 -3.74 7.95
N TYR A 58 -21.19 -4.15 8.82
CA TYR A 58 -21.21 -5.48 9.43
C TYR A 58 -21.92 -6.56 8.60
N ASP A 59 -22.57 -6.17 7.49
CA ASP A 59 -23.36 -7.08 6.65
C ASP A 59 -22.52 -8.07 5.81
N GLY A 60 -21.20 -7.95 5.82
CA GLY A 60 -20.30 -8.86 5.08
C GLY A 60 -20.37 -8.76 3.56
N ARG A 61 -21.17 -7.83 3.01
CA ARG A 61 -21.31 -7.64 1.56
C ARG A 61 -20.12 -6.86 0.98
N PHE A 62 -19.63 -7.28 -0.18
CA PHE A 62 -18.52 -6.58 -0.84
C PHE A 62 -18.95 -5.24 -1.47
N ILE A 63 -20.15 -5.15 -2.04
CA ILE A 63 -20.60 -3.95 -2.76
C ILE A 63 -21.50 -3.09 -1.85
N PRO A 64 -21.25 -1.77 -1.74
CA PRO A 64 -22.09 -0.88 -0.94
C PRO A 64 -23.50 -0.82 -1.52
N GLN A 65 -24.51 -1.12 -0.69
CA GLN A 65 -25.92 -0.98 -1.07
C GLN A 65 -26.41 0.45 -0.84
N ARG A 66 -25.89 1.10 0.21
CA ARG A 66 -26.21 2.48 0.57
C ARG A 66 -24.93 3.25 0.86
N PHE A 67 -24.82 4.43 0.25
CA PHE A 67 -23.80 5.40 0.59
C PHE A 67 -24.20 6.13 1.88
N SER A 68 -23.17 6.49 2.65
CA SER A 68 -23.30 7.40 3.80
C SER A 68 -23.86 8.76 3.37
N TYR A 69 -24.41 9.49 4.34
CA TYR A 69 -25.09 10.77 4.11
C TYR A 69 -24.57 11.87 5.02
N ILE A 70 -24.67 13.11 4.59
CA ILE A 70 -24.44 14.31 5.42
C ILE A 70 -25.72 15.11 5.56
N TYR A 71 -25.85 15.86 6.65
CA TYR A 71 -26.94 16.81 6.83
C TYR A 71 -26.57 18.16 6.23
N VAL A 72 -27.50 18.74 5.50
CA VAL A 72 -27.33 20.01 4.80
C VAL A 72 -28.50 20.94 5.16
N ASP A 73 -28.19 22.19 5.46
CA ASP A 73 -29.17 23.25 5.72
C ASP A 73 -30.01 23.59 4.48
N LYS A 74 -31.10 24.34 4.64
CA LYS A 74 -31.93 24.90 3.57
C LYS A 74 -31.10 25.68 2.54
N ASP A 75 -30.01 26.31 2.99
CA ASP A 75 -29.07 27.07 2.16
C ASP A 75 -28.03 26.19 1.43
N GLY A 76 -28.08 24.86 1.58
CA GLY A 76 -27.08 23.97 1.00
C GLY A 76 -25.76 23.88 1.80
N LYS A 77 -25.70 24.46 3.00
CA LYS A 77 -24.51 24.43 3.85
C LYS A 77 -24.42 23.15 4.66
N PHE A 78 -23.23 22.56 4.71
CA PHE A 78 -22.95 21.37 5.52
C PHE A 78 -23.15 21.67 7.02
N VAL A 79 -23.88 20.79 7.70
CA VAL A 79 -24.09 20.88 9.15
C VAL A 79 -23.38 19.71 9.84
N PRO A 80 -22.38 19.98 10.70
CA PRO A 80 -21.70 18.93 11.45
C PRO A 80 -22.62 18.38 12.56
N GLY A 81 -22.62 17.05 12.71
CA GLY A 81 -23.32 16.34 13.79
C GLY A 81 -24.56 15.57 13.36
N SER A 82 -25.13 14.81 14.29
CA SER A 82 -26.29 13.92 14.10
C SER A 82 -27.63 14.58 14.46
N ALA A 83 -27.65 15.90 14.65
CA ALA A 83 -28.86 16.59 15.08
C ALA A 83 -29.82 16.75 13.89
N TYR A 84 -30.85 15.90 13.84
CA TYR A 84 -32.03 16.17 13.02
C TYR A 84 -32.65 17.48 13.52
N ARG A 85 -32.66 18.48 12.64
CA ARG A 85 -33.23 19.80 12.88
C ARG A 85 -34.21 20.06 11.75
N GLU A 86 -35.34 20.62 12.10
CA GLU A 86 -36.44 20.85 11.16
C GLU A 86 -35.95 21.69 9.97
N GLY A 87 -36.07 21.13 8.76
CA GLY A 87 -35.62 21.77 7.52
C GLY A 87 -34.24 21.33 7.01
N TYR A 88 -33.51 20.46 7.71
CA TYR A 88 -32.30 19.84 7.17
C TYR A 88 -32.63 18.66 6.25
N LYS A 89 -31.86 18.53 5.16
CA LYS A 89 -31.99 17.44 4.20
C LYS A 89 -30.79 16.51 4.28
N GLU A 90 -31.05 15.21 4.22
CA GLU A 90 -30.01 14.19 4.04
C GLU A 90 -29.55 14.17 2.58
N VAL A 91 -28.25 14.36 2.37
CA VAL A 91 -27.61 14.21 1.06
C VAL A 91 -26.69 13.00 1.10
N ARG A 92 -27.07 11.95 0.37
CA ARG A 92 -26.27 10.72 0.20
C ARG A 92 -25.18 10.95 -0.83
N SER A 93 -23.95 10.62 -0.47
CA SER A 93 -22.79 10.79 -1.34
C SER A 93 -21.68 9.84 -0.93
N TRP A 94 -20.91 9.34 -1.91
CA TRP A 94 -19.73 8.54 -1.64
C TRP A 94 -18.65 9.32 -0.85
N TRP A 95 -18.70 10.66 -0.84
CA TRP A 95 -17.77 11.51 -0.07
C TRP A 95 -18.18 11.74 1.39
N ALA A 96 -19.39 11.35 1.78
CA ALA A 96 -19.97 11.70 3.07
C ALA A 96 -19.11 11.23 4.25
N ASN A 97 -18.58 10.01 4.19
CA ASN A 97 -17.70 9.47 5.24
C ASN A 97 -16.38 10.24 5.35
N PHE A 98 -15.80 10.66 4.22
CA PHE A 98 -14.56 11.44 4.22
C PHE A 98 -14.74 12.82 4.86
N VAL A 99 -15.84 13.51 4.52
CA VAL A 99 -16.20 14.80 5.13
C VAL A 99 -16.42 14.64 6.64
N LYS A 100 -17.19 13.63 7.05
CA LYS A 100 -17.40 13.30 8.47
C LYS A 100 -16.09 13.02 9.20
N ALA A 101 -15.20 12.22 8.62
CA ALA A 101 -13.93 11.85 9.24
C ALA A 101 -12.99 13.07 9.38
N TRP A 102 -12.96 13.95 8.37
CA TRP A 102 -12.09 15.14 8.37
C TRP A 102 -12.42 16.13 9.49
N ILE A 103 -13.67 16.21 9.90
CA ILE A 103 -14.16 17.14 10.93
C ILE A 103 -14.41 16.48 12.29
N ALA A 104 -14.50 15.14 12.34
CA ALA A 104 -14.76 14.39 13.58
C ALA A 104 -13.61 14.54 14.58
N VAL A 105 -12.40 14.76 14.08
CA VAL A 105 -11.18 14.97 14.85
C VAL A 105 -10.41 16.14 14.26
N PRO A 106 -9.47 16.77 15.00
CA PRO A 106 -8.57 17.79 14.44
C PRO A 106 -7.53 17.15 13.50
N PHE A 107 -8.00 16.59 12.39
CA PHE A 107 -7.21 15.83 11.42
C PHE A 107 -6.08 16.67 10.82
N ASP A 108 -6.33 17.97 10.63
CA ASP A 108 -5.36 18.96 10.18
C ASP A 108 -4.13 19.04 11.11
N LYS A 109 -4.35 18.96 12.43
CA LYS A 109 -3.26 18.95 13.42
C LYS A 109 -2.48 17.64 13.35
N TYR A 110 -3.16 16.50 13.28
CA TYR A 110 -2.50 15.19 13.20
C TYR A 110 -1.67 15.05 11.93
N TYR A 111 -2.23 15.44 10.78
CA TYR A 111 -1.55 15.38 9.50
C TYR A 111 -0.27 16.23 9.48
N ARG A 112 -0.34 17.47 9.97
CA ARG A 112 0.84 18.35 10.05
C ARG A 112 1.88 17.84 11.05
N ASN A 113 1.46 17.33 12.21
CA ASN A 113 2.37 16.73 13.17
C ASN A 113 3.13 15.54 12.57
N SER A 114 2.42 14.65 11.87
CA SER A 114 3.04 13.51 11.19
C SER A 114 4.02 13.93 10.09
N LEU A 115 3.68 14.94 9.29
CA LEU A 115 4.59 15.48 8.28
C LEU A 115 5.86 16.06 8.90
N ILE A 116 5.73 16.83 9.98
CA ILE A 116 6.87 17.42 10.70
C ILE A 116 7.77 16.32 11.26
N VAL A 117 7.21 15.34 11.97
CA VAL A 117 7.97 14.23 12.56
C VAL A 117 8.66 13.41 11.47
N ALA A 118 7.94 13.00 10.43
CA ALA A 118 8.51 12.21 9.34
C ALA A 118 9.68 12.95 8.65
N THR A 119 9.54 14.25 8.43
CA THR A 119 10.58 15.08 7.79
C THR A 119 11.81 15.21 8.69
N ILE A 120 11.62 15.57 9.97
CA ILE A 120 12.72 15.75 10.92
C ILE A 120 13.44 14.42 11.16
N THR A 121 12.72 13.33 11.34
CA THR A 121 13.32 12.00 11.53
C THR A 121 14.08 11.55 10.30
N THR A 122 13.55 11.75 9.10
CA THR A 122 14.25 11.35 7.86
C THR A 122 15.53 12.17 7.66
N LEU A 123 15.48 13.48 7.89
CA LEU A 123 16.66 14.34 7.79
C LEU A 123 17.70 14.00 8.88
N GLY A 124 17.26 13.81 10.12
CA GLY A 124 18.13 13.40 11.23
C GLY A 124 18.79 12.05 10.96
N GLN A 125 18.05 11.09 10.41
CA GLN A 125 18.57 9.79 10.01
C GLN A 125 19.60 9.93 8.88
N LEU A 126 19.34 10.75 7.86
CA LEU A 126 20.29 10.99 6.77
C LEU A 126 21.60 11.60 7.29
N VAL A 127 21.53 12.61 8.16
CA VAL A 127 22.72 13.22 8.76
C VAL A 127 23.49 12.19 9.58
N THR A 128 22.81 11.41 10.42
CA THR A 128 23.45 10.41 11.27
C THR A 128 24.10 9.29 10.44
N CYS A 129 23.40 8.76 9.45
CA CYS A 129 23.91 7.72 8.56
C CYS A 129 25.09 8.21 7.71
N THR A 130 25.01 9.43 7.16
CA THR A 130 26.11 9.99 6.36
C THR A 130 27.35 10.26 7.21
N LEU A 131 27.20 10.76 8.44
CA LEU A 131 28.31 11.00 9.35
C LEU A 131 28.97 9.68 9.80
N ALA A 132 28.17 8.66 10.12
CA ALA A 132 28.67 7.34 10.46
C ALA A 132 29.39 6.69 9.26
N ALA A 133 28.80 6.76 8.06
CA ALA A 133 29.42 6.26 6.84
C ALA A 133 30.75 6.98 6.53
N TYR A 134 30.81 8.31 6.71
CA TYR A 134 32.04 9.08 6.54
C TYR A 134 33.13 8.66 7.54
N ALA A 135 32.77 8.43 8.80
CA ALA A 135 33.69 7.95 9.83
C ALA A 135 34.31 6.60 9.43
N PHE A 136 33.49 5.63 8.98
CA PHE A 136 34.01 4.34 8.49
C PHE A 136 34.84 4.44 7.21
N ALA A 137 34.50 5.36 6.31
CA ALA A 137 35.17 5.51 5.01
C ALA A 137 36.52 6.25 5.10
N ARG A 138 36.65 7.24 5.99
CA ARG A 138 37.81 8.14 6.02
C ARG A 138 38.65 8.05 7.30
N LEU A 139 38.10 7.61 8.43
CA LEU A 139 38.89 7.47 9.67
C LEU A 139 39.46 6.05 9.78
N ARG A 140 40.77 5.97 10.07
CA ARG A 140 41.45 4.69 10.38
C ARG A 140 41.23 4.36 11.85
N LEU A 141 40.05 3.81 12.18
CA LEU A 141 39.72 3.39 13.54
C LEU A 141 40.43 2.08 13.91
N PHE A 142 41.06 2.03 15.08
CA PHE A 142 41.63 0.80 15.64
C PHE A 142 40.47 -0.12 16.08
N GLY A 143 40.32 -1.28 15.43
CA GLY A 143 39.19 -2.20 15.64
C GLY A 143 38.01 -2.04 14.66
N ARG A 144 38.16 -1.28 13.57
CA ARG A 144 37.13 -1.06 12.53
C ARG A 144 36.49 -2.36 12.02
N ASP A 145 37.29 -3.41 11.82
CA ASP A 145 36.80 -4.66 11.23
C ASP A 145 35.88 -5.45 12.18
N ALA A 146 36.07 -5.33 13.49
CA ALA A 146 35.19 -5.93 14.50
C ALA A 146 33.85 -5.18 14.61
N VAL A 147 33.88 -3.85 14.56
CA VAL A 147 32.66 -3.03 14.56
C VAL A 147 31.85 -3.23 13.26
N PHE A 148 32.54 -3.40 12.12
CA PHE A 148 31.90 -3.67 10.84
C PHE A 148 31.21 -5.05 10.83
N LEU A 149 31.85 -6.09 11.36
CA LEU A 149 31.27 -7.44 11.49
C LEU A 149 30.11 -7.52 12.49
N LEU A 150 30.09 -6.67 13.51
CA LEU A 150 29.01 -6.63 14.50
C LEU A 150 27.78 -5.87 13.99
N TYR A 151 27.97 -4.93 13.07
CA TYR A 151 26.88 -4.14 12.48
C TYR A 151 26.20 -4.82 11.28
N LEU A 152 26.94 -5.65 10.53
CA LEU A 152 26.46 -6.39 9.35
C LEU A 152 25.62 -7.60 9.77
#